data_AF-A0A819P4L1-F1
#
_entry.id   AF-A0A819P4L1-F1
#
_cell.length_a   1.000
_cell.length_b   1.000
_cell.length_c   1.000
_cell.angle_alpha   90.00
_cell.angle_beta   90.00
_cell.angle_gamma   90.00
#
_symmetry.space_group_name_H-M   'P 1'
#
loop_
_entity.id
_entity.type
_entity.pdbx_description
1 polymer ?
#
loop_
_entity_poly.entity_id
_entity_poly.type
_entity_poly.pdbx_seq_one_letter_code
_entity_poly.pdbx_strand_id
1 'polypeptide(L)' 'MPKFVQVEHSKCLFLSNDFSITSNQKPSKYLELALNRYSKYISSLTGLSIKVHQNLPPSKNTLTIDCSSSNSGEDTYPTL' A
#
# COMPACT_ATOMS: atom_id res chain seq x y z
N MET A 1 3.42 26.03 0.53
CA MET A 1 3.91 25.51 -0.78
C MET A 1 4.26 24.04 -0.60
N PRO A 2 3.76 23.12 -1.44
CA PRO A 2 4.16 21.72 -1.35
C PRO A 2 5.65 21.58 -1.66
N LYS A 3 6.37 20.81 -0.84
CA LYS A 3 7.77 20.45 -1.11
C LYS A 3 7.78 19.35 -2.16
N PHE A 4 8.25 19.68 -3.36
CA PHE A 4 8.51 18.69 -4.39
C PHE A 4 9.83 18.00 -4.05
N VAL A 5 9.76 16.78 -3.55
CA VAL A 5 10.94 15.92 -3.38
C VAL A 5 11.34 15.43 -4.77
N GLN A 6 12.55 15.75 -5.21
CA GLN A 6 13.12 15.19 -6.43
C GLN A 6 13.41 13.72 -6.16
N VAL A 7 12.55 12.83 -6.67
CA VAL A 7 12.73 11.39 -6.56
C VAL A 7 13.59 10.95 -7.74
N GLU A 8 14.80 10.43 -7.48
CA GLU A 8 15.55 9.72 -8.50
C GLU A 8 14.75 8.49 -8.91
N HIS A 9 14.30 8.44 -10.17
CA HIS A 9 13.60 7.29 -10.71
C HIS A 9 14.58 6.11 -10.78
N SER A 10 14.54 5.26 -9.76
CA SER A 10 15.26 3.99 -9.77
C SER A 10 14.69 3.07 -10.86
N LYS A 11 15.51 2.12 -11.32
CA LYS A 11 15.22 1.08 -12.32
C LYS A 11 13.77 0.56 -12.25
N CYS A 12 13.19 0.25 -13.42
CA CYS A 12 11.87 -0.36 -13.55
C CYS A 12 11.67 -1.47 -12.51
N LEU A 13 10.69 -1.28 -11.61
CA LEU A 13 10.28 -2.28 -10.64
C LEU A 13 9.36 -3.28 -11.37
N PHE A 14 9.84 -4.51 -11.53
CA PHE A 14 9.02 -5.61 -12.01
C PHE A 14 8.28 -6.23 -10.83
N LEU A 15 6.97 -6.06 -10.78
CA LEU A 15 6.13 -6.78 -9.82
C LEU A 15 5.88 -8.19 -10.33
N SER A 16 6.00 -9.16 -9.44
CA SER A 16 5.67 -10.55 -9.75
C SER A 16 4.14 -10.76 -9.74
N ASN A 17 3.65 -11.76 -10.47
CA ASN A 17 2.21 -12.05 -10.57
C ASN A 17 1.54 -12.39 -9.22
N ASP A 18 2.33 -12.82 -8.24
CA ASP A 18 1.92 -13.13 -6.88
C ASP A 18 2.12 -11.95 -5.90
N PHE A 19 2.37 -10.74 -6.42
CA PHE A 19 2.50 -9.55 -5.58
C PHE A 19 1.27 -9.35 -4.71
N SER A 20 1.51 -9.11 -3.42
CA SER A 20 0.44 -8.90 -2.45
C SER A 20 0.79 -7.80 -1.46
N ILE A 21 -0.23 -7.28 -0.80
CA ILE A 21 -0.09 -6.29 0.27
C ILE A 21 -0.38 -7.00 1.58
N THR A 22 0.49 -6.86 2.57
CA THR A 22 0.27 -7.40 3.91
C THR A 22 0.18 -6.27 4.92
N SER A 23 -0.70 -6.40 5.89
CA SER A 23 -0.67 -5.57 7.09
C SER A 23 -0.53 -6.46 8.32
N ASN A 24 0.43 -6.12 9.17
CA ASN A 24 0.67 -6.80 10.44
C ASN A 24 -0.23 -6.26 11.56
N GLN A 25 -1.13 -5.33 11.23
CA GLN A 25 -1.98 -4.66 12.19
C GLN A 25 -3.40 -5.15 12.06
N LYS A 26 -4.12 -5.14 13.18
CA LYS A 26 -5.56 -5.32 13.14
C LYS A 26 -6.15 -4.15 12.33
N PRO A 27 -6.86 -4.42 11.22
CA PRO A 27 -7.37 -3.36 10.37
C PRO A 27 -8.37 -2.49 11.13
N SER A 28 -8.11 -1.19 11.16
CA SER A 28 -9.16 -0.21 11.37
C SER A 28 -9.97 -0.05 10.08
N LYS A 29 -11.19 0.48 10.17
CA LYS A 29 -12.01 0.80 9.00
C LYS A 29 -11.25 1.66 7.97
N TYR A 30 -10.47 2.63 8.45
CA TYR A 30 -9.68 3.51 7.58
C TYR A 30 -8.51 2.78 6.92
N LEU A 31 -7.82 1.92 7.67
CA LEU A 31 -6.73 1.11 7.12
C LEU A 31 -7.27 0.15 6.05
N GLU A 32 -8.41 -0.49 6.28
CA GLU A 32 -9.05 -1.38 5.30
C GLU A 32 -9.44 -0.64 4.01
N LEU A 33 -10.00 0.57 4.13
CA LEU A 33 -10.33 1.41 2.98
C LEU A 33 -9.07 1.83 2.20
N ALA A 34 -8.00 2.22 2.90
CA ALA A 34 -6.73 2.58 2.28
C ALA A 34 -6.10 1.39 1.54
N LEU A 35 -6.04 0.22 2.19
CA LEU A 35 -5.51 -1.02 1.59
C LEU A 35 -6.27 -1.41 0.33
N ASN A 36 -7.61 -1.34 0.36
CA ASN A 36 -8.45 -1.63 -0.81
C ASN A 36 -8.27 -0.61 -1.93
N ARG A 37 -8.06 0.67 -1.60
CA ARG A 37 -7.81 1.71 -2.59
C ARG A 37 -6.48 1.47 -3.30
N TYR A 38 -5.41 1.21 -2.55
CA TYR A 38 -4.09 0.98 -3.12
C TYR A 38 -3.99 -0.34 -3.88
N SER A 39 -4.64 -1.42 -3.41
CA SER A 39 -4.66 -2.68 -4.16
C SER A 39 -5.31 -2.51 -5.53
N LYS A 40 -6.43 -1.77 -5.60
CA LYS A 40 -7.09 -1.43 -6.88
C LYS A 40 -6.22 -0.56 -7.76
N TYR A 41 -5.59 0.46 -7.20
CA TYR A 41 -4.71 1.36 -7.96
C TYR A 41 -3.53 0.60 -8.59
N ILE A 42 -2.83 -0.22 -7.80
CA ILE A 42 -1.72 -1.04 -8.30
C ILE A 42 -2.21 -2.04 -9.34
N SER A 43 -3.35 -2.70 -9.10
CA SER A 43 -3.95 -3.63 -10.07
C SER A 43 -4.23 -2.92 -11.41
N SER A 44 -4.78 -1.71 -11.37
CA SER A 44 -5.07 -0.91 -12.57
C SER A 44 -3.81 -0.49 -13.33
N LEU A 45 -2.72 -0.17 -12.62
CA LEU A 45 -1.46 0.23 -13.25
C LEU A 45 -0.69 -0.94 -13.86
N THR A 46 -0.82 -2.13 -13.28
CA THR A 46 0.05 -3.27 -13.60
C THR A 46 -0.67 -4.42 -14.32
N GLY A 47 -2.01 -4.43 -14.31
CA GLY A 47 -2.81 -5.56 -14.79
C GLY A 47 -2.76 -6.79 -13.87
N LEU A 48 -2.10 -6.69 -12.71
CA LEU A 48 -1.97 -7.78 -11.75
C LEU A 48 -3.16 -7.84 -10.80
N SER A 49 -3.54 -9.05 -10.38
CA SER A 49 -4.54 -9.24 -9.33
C SER A 49 -3.89 -9.13 -7.95
N ILE A 50 -3.99 -7.97 -7.30
CA ILE A 50 -3.35 -7.75 -5.99
C ILE A 50 -4.23 -8.28 -4.86
N LYS A 51 -3.68 -9.22 -4.07
CA LYS A 51 -4.31 -9.72 -2.85
C LYS A 51 -3.87 -8.89 -1.64
N VAL A 52 -4.80 -8.68 -0.70
CA VAL A 52 -4.52 -8.05 0.59
C VAL A 52 -4.65 -9.11 1.67
N HIS A 53 -3.59 -9.31 2.45
CA HIS A 53 -3.57 -10.23 3.58
C HIS A 53 -3.39 -9.49 4.90
N GLN A 54 -3.99 -10.03 5.95
CA GLN A 54 -3.84 -9.56 7.32
C GLN A 54 -3.06 -10.60 8.11
N ASN A 55 -2.13 -10.14 8.94
CA ASN A 55 -1.31 -11.01 9.81
C ASN A 55 -0.53 -12.09 9.06
N LEU A 56 -0.16 -11.83 7.81
CA LEU A 56 0.71 -12.72 7.03
C LEU A 56 2.16 -12.27 7.20
N PRO A 57 3.10 -13.20 7.46
CA PRO A 57 4.52 -12.86 7.52
C PRO A 57 4.98 -12.16 6.22
N PRO A 58 5.87 -11.15 6.31
CA PRO A 58 6.46 -10.53 5.15
C PRO A 58 7.24 -11.55 4.30
N SER A 59 7.15 -11.41 2.98
CA SER A 59 7.85 -12.24 2.00
C SER A 59 8.46 -11.38 0.89
N LYS A 60 9.24 -12.00 -0.02
CA LYS A 60 9.96 -11.28 -1.08
C LYS A 60 9.03 -10.50 -2.03
N ASN A 61 7.77 -10.91 -2.15
CA ASN A 61 6.81 -10.35 -3.11
C ASN A 61 5.64 -9.64 -2.41
N THR A 62 5.86 -9.18 -1.16
CA THR A 62 4.84 -8.47 -0.39
C THR A 62 5.24 -7.04 -0.09
N LEU A 63 4.32 -6.09 -0.29
CA LEU A 63 4.41 -4.78 0.34
C LEU A 63 3.81 -4.87 1.75
N THR A 64 4.64 -4.73 2.77
CA THR A 64 4.18 -4.73 4.16
C THR A 64 3.93 -3.31 4.63
N ILE A 65 2.70 -3.06 5.07
CA ILE A 65 2.29 -1.79 5.68
C ILE A 65 2.27 -1.98 7.19
N ASP A 66 3.27 -1.37 7.83
CA ASP A 66 3.39 -1.27 9.28
C ASP A 66 3.30 0.20 9.69
N CYS A 67 2.10 0.63 10.09
CA CYS A 67 1.83 2.00 10.50
C CYS A 67 1.96 2.11 12.02
N SER A 68 3.10 2.53 12.55
CA SER A 68 3.20 2.78 14.00
C SER A 68 2.02 3.64 14.45
N SER A 69 1.34 3.21 15.53
CA SER A 69 0.15 3.85 16.08
C SER A 69 0.51 5.20 16.67
N SER A 70 0.86 6.14 15.80
CA SER A 70 0.93 7.55 16.08
C SER A 70 -0.46 8.10 15.83
N ASN A 71 -0.96 8.93 16.76
CA ASN A 71 -2.23 9.60 16.63
C ASN A 71 -2.19 10.55 15.42
N SER A 72 -2.40 10.02 14.22
CA SER A 72 -2.57 10.82 13.03
C SER A 72 -3.92 11.52 13.15
N GLY A 73 -3.92 12.86 13.11
CA GLY A 73 -5.14 13.64 12.98
C GLY A 73 -5.97 13.14 11.79
N GLU A 74 -7.25 13.51 11.75
CA GLU A 74 -8.18 13.13 10.68
C GLU A 74 -7.72 13.67 9.30
N ASP A 75 -6.75 13.01 8.69
CA ASP A 75 -6.30 13.33 7.35
C ASP A 75 -7.28 12.72 6.36
N THR A 76 -7.98 13.59 5.62
CA THR A 76 -8.94 13.18 4.60
C THR A 76 -8.19 12.65 3.40
N TYR A 77 -8.25 11.34 3.15
CA TYR A 77 -7.57 10.74 2.00
C TYR A 77 -8.22 11.16 0.67
N PRO A 78 -7.45 11.55 -0.36
CA PRO A 78 -7.97 11.99 -1.65
C PRO A 78 -8.77 10.88 -2.35
N THR A 79 -9.96 11.20 -2.85
CA THR A 79 -10.78 10.26 -3.61
C THR A 79 -10.12 9.99 -4.96
N LEU A 80 -9.96 8.71 -5.31
CA LEU A 80 -9.51 8.25 -6.63
C LEU A 80 -10.72 7.95 -7.50
#